data_AF-A0AAN6M152-F1
#
_entry.id   AF-A0AAN6M152-F1
#
_cell.length_a   1.000
_cell.length_b   1.000
_cell.length_c   1.000
_cell.angle_alpha   90.00
_cell.angle_beta   90.00
_cell.angle_gamma   90.00
#
_symmetry.space_group_name_H-M   'P 1'
#
loop_
_entity.id
_entity.type
_entity.pdbx_description
1 polymer ?
#
loop_
_entity_poly.entity_id
_entity_poly.type
_entity_poly.pdbx_seq_one_letter_code
_entity_poly.pdbx_strand_id
1 'polypeptide(L)'
;MSPKNALDHLILFLPADPSTNLPKIPDFISNNFTLTPGGTHADGLTSNTLILLRDGCYIELISFAPSAPSESIASHWWSYFEKHPGWADWCLTNSLTPEANHALVSQSHQEPRHGGRKRADGVDVKWAVTFPRGEHGGQAS
;
A
#
# COMPACT_ATOMS: atom_id res chain seq x y z
N MET A 1 21.57 -19.78 -2.30
CA MET A 1 20.66 -19.56 -3.44
C MET A 1 20.15 -18.14 -3.35
N SER A 2 19.98 -17.42 -4.46
CA SER A 2 19.32 -16.11 -4.44
C SER A 2 17.89 -16.27 -3.93
N PRO A 3 17.38 -15.34 -3.11
CA PRO A 3 16.02 -15.40 -2.61
C PRO A 3 15.02 -15.40 -3.77
N LYS A 4 13.96 -16.20 -3.67
CA LYS A 4 12.87 -16.18 -4.64
C LYS A 4 11.91 -15.07 -4.25
N ASN A 5 11.80 -14.04 -5.09
CA ASN A 5 10.74 -13.04 -4.94
C ASN A 5 9.40 -13.64 -5.36
N ALA A 6 8.35 -13.29 -4.62
CA ALA A 6 6.96 -13.61 -4.91
C ALA A 6 6.14 -12.32 -4.96
N LEU A 7 5.05 -12.33 -5.73
CA LEU A 7 4.06 -11.24 -5.67
C LEU A 7 3.49 -11.19 -4.26
N ASP A 8 3.45 -10.00 -3.67
CA ASP A 8 2.85 -9.78 -2.36
C ASP A 8 1.44 -9.21 -2.54
N HIS A 9 1.34 -8.06 -3.20
CA HIS A 9 0.06 -7.43 -3.48
C HIS A 9 0.07 -6.52 -4.70
N LEU A 10 -1.14 -6.17 -5.14
CA LEU A 10 -1.43 -5.16 -6.14
C LEU A 10 -2.21 -4.02 -5.47
N ILE A 11 -1.92 -2.77 -5.85
CA ILE A 11 -2.52 -1.58 -5.24
C ILE A 11 -3.51 -0.95 -6.22
N LEU A 12 -4.78 -0.87 -5.80
CA LEU A 12 -5.85 -0.23 -6.55
C LEU A 12 -6.37 0.98 -5.76
N PHE A 13 -6.09 2.18 -6.26
CA PHE A 13 -6.64 3.41 -5.72
C PHE A 13 -8.12 3.54 -6.05
N LEU A 14 -8.92 3.83 -5.03
CA LEU A 14 -10.34 4.13 -5.13
C LEU A 14 -10.61 5.52 -4.56
N PRO A 15 -11.75 6.15 -4.93
CA PRO A 15 -12.24 7.33 -4.21
C PRO A 15 -12.43 7.01 -2.73
N ALA A 16 -12.26 7.99 -1.86
CA ALA A 16 -12.55 7.81 -0.44
C ALA A 16 -14.05 7.86 -0.13
N ASP A 17 -14.48 7.11 0.87
CA ASP A 17 -15.79 7.27 1.50
C ASP A 17 -15.69 8.29 2.65
N PRO A 18 -16.32 9.47 2.52
CA PRO A 18 -16.23 10.52 3.53
C PRO A 18 -16.87 10.14 4.87
N SER A 19 -17.71 9.10 4.92
CA SER A 19 -18.40 8.68 6.14
C SER A 19 -17.61 7.68 7.00
N THR A 20 -16.70 6.92 6.39
CA THR A 20 -16.01 5.80 7.04
C THR A 20 -14.49 5.99 7.16
N ASN A 21 -13.93 7.01 6.51
CA ASN A 21 -12.48 7.23 6.39
C ASN A 21 -11.74 6.07 5.69
N LEU A 22 -12.46 5.28 4.90
CA LEU A 22 -11.98 4.11 4.16
C LEU A 22 -12.18 4.30 2.65
N PRO A 23 -11.60 3.45 1.80
CA PRO A 23 -11.90 3.47 0.37
C PRO A 23 -13.39 3.20 0.10
N LYS A 24 -13.99 3.95 -0.82
CA LYS A 24 -15.37 3.73 -1.27
C LYS A 24 -15.41 2.53 -2.20
N ILE A 25 -15.85 1.39 -1.66
CA ILE A 25 -15.87 0.12 -2.39
C ILE A 25 -17.07 0.07 -3.35
N PRO A 26 -16.88 -0.11 -4.67
CA PRO A 26 -17.97 -0.30 -5.61
C PRO A 26 -18.74 -1.60 -5.37
N ASP A 27 -20.04 -1.59 -5.62
CA ASP A 27 -20.92 -2.77 -5.44
C ASP A 27 -20.41 -4.01 -6.18
N PHE A 28 -19.83 -3.85 -7.36
CA PHE A 28 -19.23 -4.97 -8.08
C PHE A 28 -18.17 -5.68 -7.24
N ILE A 29 -17.31 -4.95 -6.54
CA ILE A 29 -16.26 -5.55 -5.71
C ILE A 29 -16.88 -6.21 -4.49
N SER A 30 -17.74 -5.52 -3.74
CA SER A 30 -18.35 -6.06 -2.53
C SER A 30 -19.28 -7.25 -2.78
N ASN A 31 -19.90 -7.34 -3.97
CA ASN A 31 -20.75 -8.47 -4.35
C ASN A 31 -19.98 -9.71 -4.83
N ASN A 32 -18.73 -9.55 -5.29
CA ASN A 32 -17.96 -10.65 -5.91
C ASN A 32 -16.73 -11.08 -5.08
N PHE A 33 -16.31 -10.29 -4.10
CA PHE A 33 -15.13 -10.57 -3.28
C PHE A 33 -15.43 -10.49 -1.79
N THR A 34 -14.69 -11.29 -1.02
CA THR A 34 -14.70 -11.18 0.45
C THR A 34 -13.78 -10.03 0.86
N LEU A 35 -14.35 -9.00 1.47
CA LEU A 35 -13.61 -7.85 1.99
C LEU A 35 -13.08 -8.16 3.39
N THR A 36 -11.79 -7.92 3.59
CA THR A 36 -11.14 -7.99 4.89
C THR A 36 -10.86 -6.59 5.40
N PRO A 37 -11.21 -6.26 6.66
CA PRO A 37 -10.88 -4.98 7.26
C PRO A 37 -9.38 -4.69 7.19
N GLY A 38 -9.05 -3.57 6.57
CA GLY A 38 -7.70 -3.03 6.55
C GLY A 38 -7.45 -2.13 7.76
N GLY A 39 -7.14 -0.87 7.51
CA GLY A 39 -6.99 0.18 8.51
C GLY A 39 -6.35 1.45 7.94
N THR A 40 -6.13 2.43 8.80
CA THR A 40 -5.35 3.63 8.46
C THR A 40 -3.87 3.33 8.61
N HIS A 41 -3.07 3.76 7.63
CA HIS A 41 -1.61 3.70 7.70
C HIS A 41 -1.09 4.60 8.81
N ALA A 42 0.07 4.23 9.36
CA ALA A 42 0.62 4.88 10.56
C ALA A 42 0.91 6.38 10.39
N ASP A 43 1.12 6.84 9.14
CA ASP A 43 1.28 8.26 8.80
C ASP A 43 -0.05 9.04 8.76
N GLY A 44 -1.19 8.35 8.82
CA GLY A 44 -2.52 8.93 8.78
C GLY A 44 -2.97 9.39 7.39
N LEU A 45 -2.17 9.21 6.34
CA LEU A 45 -2.44 9.78 5.02
C LEU A 45 -3.38 8.92 4.19
N THR A 46 -3.27 7.61 4.31
CA THR A 46 -4.03 6.65 3.51
C THR A 46 -4.67 5.58 4.39
N SER A 47 -5.73 4.98 3.89
CA SER A 47 -6.42 3.86 4.52
C SER A 47 -6.80 2.81 3.49
N ASN A 48 -6.94 1.57 3.93
CA ASN A 48 -7.17 0.44 3.03
C ASN A 48 -8.30 -0.50 3.48
N THR A 49 -8.77 -1.27 2.50
CA THR A 49 -9.57 -2.50 2.64
C THR A 49 -8.93 -3.57 1.77
N LEU A 50 -8.91 -4.82 2.21
CA LEU A 50 -8.12 -5.87 1.56
C LEU A 50 -9.02 -6.93 0.92
N ILE A 51 -8.60 -7.44 -0.24
CA ILE A 51 -9.12 -8.69 -0.82
C ILE A 51 -8.00 -9.72 -0.72
N LEU A 52 -8.17 -10.72 0.14
CA LEU A 52 -7.17 -11.78 0.34
C LEU A 52 -7.38 -12.90 -0.68
N LEU A 53 -6.30 -13.32 -1.35
CA LEU A 53 -6.32 -14.42 -2.32
C LEU A 53 -5.77 -15.70 -1.69
N ARG A 54 -6.15 -16.84 -2.28
CA ARG A 54 -5.88 -18.17 -1.69
C ARG A 54 -4.40 -18.52 -1.62
N ASP A 55 -3.58 -17.93 -2.48
CA ASP A 55 -2.13 -18.14 -2.53
C ASP A 55 -1.35 -17.26 -1.54
N GLY A 56 -2.05 -16.41 -0.78
CA GLY A 56 -1.47 -15.49 0.19
C GLY A 56 -1.22 -14.08 -0.35
N CYS A 57 -1.35 -13.85 -1.66
CA CYS A 57 -1.32 -12.50 -2.22
C CYS A 57 -2.61 -11.74 -1.85
N TYR A 58 -2.60 -10.42 -1.99
CA TYR A 58 -3.81 -9.63 -1.82
C TYR A 58 -3.93 -8.45 -2.79
N ILE A 59 -5.16 -7.93 -2.92
CA ILE A 59 -5.39 -6.64 -3.56
C ILE A 59 -5.63 -5.63 -2.45
N GLU A 60 -4.79 -4.60 -2.41
CA GLU A 60 -4.96 -3.46 -1.53
C GLU A 60 -5.87 -2.43 -2.22
N LEU A 61 -7.11 -2.33 -1.75
CA LEU A 61 -7.99 -1.23 -2.11
C LEU A 61 -7.62 -0.07 -1.20
N ILE A 62 -7.09 1.02 -1.75
CA ILE A 62 -6.54 2.13 -0.97
C ILE A 62 -7.17 3.45 -1.38
N SER A 63 -7.25 4.40 -0.46
CA SER A 63 -7.58 5.79 -0.74
C SER A 63 -6.78 6.70 0.19
N PHE A 64 -6.62 7.97 -0.21
CA PHE A 64 -6.27 9.00 0.78
C PHE A 64 -7.38 9.07 1.83
N ALA A 65 -7.01 9.19 3.10
CA ALA A 65 -7.96 9.33 4.18
C ALA A 65 -8.64 10.71 4.10
N PRO A 66 -9.99 10.80 4.13
CA PRO A 66 -10.69 12.07 4.23
C PRO A 66 -10.22 12.97 5.37
N SER A 67 -9.69 12.39 6.45
CA SER A 67 -9.11 13.11 7.59
C SER A 67 -7.70 13.65 7.34
N ALA A 68 -7.02 13.28 6.26
CA ALA A 68 -5.64 13.68 6.00
C ALA A 68 -5.54 15.15 5.55
N PRO A 69 -4.50 15.89 5.97
CA PRO A 69 -4.31 17.28 5.54
C PRO A 69 -4.12 17.37 4.02
N SER A 70 -4.83 18.29 3.37
CA SER A 70 -4.79 18.44 1.90
C SER A 70 -3.40 18.78 1.37
N GLU A 71 -2.60 19.54 2.12
CA GLU A 71 -1.20 19.85 1.76
C GLU A 71 -0.32 18.59 1.79
N SER A 72 -0.56 17.68 2.72
CA SER A 72 0.13 16.39 2.80
C SER A 72 -0.27 15.47 1.63
N ILE A 73 -1.55 15.47 1.24
CA ILE A 73 -2.00 14.75 0.04
C ILE A 73 -1.35 15.33 -1.21
N ALA A 74 -1.37 16.65 -1.39
CA ALA A 74 -0.84 17.32 -2.58
C ALA A 74 0.66 17.09 -2.79
N SER A 75 1.43 16.98 -1.70
CA SER A 75 2.87 16.67 -1.72
C SER A 75 3.19 15.17 -1.77
N HIS A 76 2.20 14.30 -1.60
CA HIS A 76 2.39 12.86 -1.69
C HIS A 76 2.63 12.43 -3.15
N TRP A 77 3.50 11.45 -3.38
CA TRP A 77 3.83 11.04 -4.76
C TRP A 77 2.65 10.39 -5.50
N TRP A 78 1.70 9.79 -4.78
CA TRP A 78 0.45 9.27 -5.33
C TRP A 78 -0.66 10.32 -5.45
N SER A 79 -0.39 11.62 -5.28
CA SER A 79 -1.41 12.69 -5.35
C SER A 79 -2.22 12.67 -6.65
N TYR A 80 -1.64 12.22 -7.76
CA TYR A 80 -2.33 12.00 -9.03
C TYR A 80 -3.59 11.12 -8.89
N PHE A 81 -3.52 10.07 -8.07
CA PHE A 81 -4.61 9.10 -7.91
C PHE A 81 -5.79 9.64 -7.10
N GLU A 82 -5.66 10.78 -6.43
CA GLU A 82 -6.77 11.46 -5.78
C GLU A 82 -7.88 11.80 -6.79
N LYS A 83 -7.49 12.25 -7.99
CA LYS A 83 -8.42 12.64 -9.06
C LYS A 83 -8.53 11.59 -10.17
N HIS A 84 -7.61 10.64 -10.20
CA HIS A 84 -7.52 9.60 -11.22
C HIS A 84 -7.39 8.21 -10.58
N PRO A 85 -8.45 7.67 -9.95
CA PRO A 85 -8.42 6.36 -9.33
C PRO A 85 -8.06 5.26 -10.34
N GLY A 86 -7.34 4.24 -9.89
CA GLY A 86 -6.86 3.16 -10.75
C GLY A 86 -5.72 2.37 -10.13
N TRP A 87 -5.16 1.44 -10.90
CA TRP A 87 -4.00 0.66 -10.48
C TRP A 87 -2.79 1.57 -10.30
N ALA A 88 -2.23 1.58 -9.10
CA ALA A 88 -1.17 2.51 -8.72
C ALA A 88 0.20 1.86 -8.66
N ASP A 89 0.29 0.64 -8.10
CA ASP A 89 1.56 -0.04 -7.90
C ASP A 89 1.37 -1.54 -7.59
N TRP A 90 2.48 -2.22 -7.36
CA TRP A 90 2.56 -3.62 -6.94
C TRP A 90 3.79 -3.84 -6.06
N CYS A 91 3.78 -4.92 -5.27
CA CYS A 91 4.87 -5.22 -4.34
C CYS A 91 5.36 -6.66 -4.51
N LEU A 92 6.67 -6.84 -4.29
CA LEU A 92 7.30 -8.15 -4.16
C LEU A 92 7.74 -8.39 -2.72
N THR A 93 7.66 -9.65 -2.30
CA THR A 93 8.13 -10.10 -1.00
C THR A 93 9.08 -11.28 -1.13
N ASN A 94 9.88 -11.49 -0.08
CA ASN A 94 10.73 -12.66 0.08
C ASN A 94 10.96 -12.92 1.58
N SER A 95 11.69 -14.01 1.89
CA SER A 95 11.92 -14.45 3.27
C SER A 95 13.11 -13.77 3.97
N LEU A 96 13.73 -12.75 3.37
CA LEU A 96 14.89 -12.08 3.95
C LEU A 96 14.48 -11.01 4.96
N THR A 97 15.41 -10.63 5.83
CA THR A 97 15.25 -9.41 6.62
C THR A 97 15.32 -8.18 5.72
N PRO A 98 14.78 -7.02 6.13
CA PRO A 98 14.82 -5.79 5.34
C PRO A 98 16.25 -5.39 4.94
N GLU A 99 17.21 -5.55 5.84
CA GLU A 99 18.63 -5.20 5.62
C GLU A 99 19.27 -6.16 4.62
N ALA A 100 18.99 -7.46 4.76
CA ALA A 100 19.50 -8.47 3.83
C ALA A 100 18.89 -8.32 2.43
N ASN A 101 17.60 -7.98 2.33
CA ASN A 101 16.96 -7.67 1.06
C ASN A 101 17.60 -6.42 0.43
N HIS A 102 17.72 -5.33 1.19
CA HIS A 102 18.31 -4.08 0.70
C HIS A 102 19.75 -4.26 0.24
N ALA A 103 20.58 -5.03 0.95
CA ALA A 103 21.95 -5.30 0.52
C ALA A 103 22.03 -5.85 -0.92
N LEU A 104 21.04 -6.66 -1.32
CA LEU A 104 20.94 -7.22 -2.68
C LEU A 104 20.46 -6.21 -3.74
N VAL A 105 19.70 -5.18 -3.34
CA VAL A 105 19.10 -4.19 -4.26
C VAL A 105 19.63 -2.76 -4.07
N SER A 106 20.64 -2.58 -3.21
CA SER A 106 21.14 -1.28 -2.73
C SER A 106 21.59 -0.31 -3.83
N GLN A 107 22.01 -0.84 -4.98
CA GLN A 107 22.41 -0.06 -6.16
C GLN A 107 21.22 0.64 -6.82
N SER A 108 20.01 0.05 -6.76
CA SER A 108 18.81 0.55 -7.42
C SER A 108 17.74 1.05 -6.46
N HIS A 109 17.77 0.65 -5.19
CA HIS A 109 16.74 0.98 -4.20
C HIS A 109 17.29 1.81 -3.04
N GLN A 110 16.40 2.56 -2.40
CA GLN A 110 16.64 3.29 -1.15
C GLN A 110 16.62 2.34 0.06
N GLU A 111 17.16 2.80 1.19
CA GLU A 111 17.09 2.10 2.48
C GLU A 111 15.64 1.69 2.83
N PRO A 112 15.45 0.58 3.56
CA PRO A 112 14.13 0.13 3.97
C PRO A 112 13.37 1.20 4.76
N ARG A 113 12.14 1.49 4.36
CA ARG A 113 11.20 2.34 5.08
C ARG A 113 10.28 1.48 5.91
N HIS A 114 10.26 1.71 7.21
CA HIS A 114 9.35 1.04 8.12
C HIS A 114 7.96 1.65 8.05
N GLY A 115 6.97 0.79 7.85
CA GLY A 115 5.56 1.15 7.82
C GLY A 115 4.75 0.29 8.76
N GLY A 116 3.48 0.67 8.90
CA GLY A 116 2.56 -0.06 9.74
C GLY A 116 1.13 0.41 9.58
N ARG A 117 0.20 -0.42 10.05
CA ARG A 117 -1.20 -0.06 10.23
C ARG A 117 -1.74 -0.67 11.50
N LYS A 118 -2.74 -0.01 12.07
CA LYS A 118 -3.51 -0.57 13.18
C LYS A 118 -4.75 -1.26 12.64
N ARG A 119 -4.92 -2.53 12.99
CA ARG A 119 -6.15 -3.29 12.70
C ARG A 119 -7.30 -2.81 13.60
N ALA A 120 -8.54 -3.13 13.21
CA ALA A 120 -9.73 -2.81 13.98
C ALA A 120 -9.74 -3.41 15.40
N ASP A 121 -9.03 -4.52 15.63
CA ASP A 121 -8.86 -5.13 16.95
C ASP A 121 -7.68 -4.56 17.76
N GLY A 122 -7.09 -3.46 17.29
CA GLY A 122 -6.01 -2.74 17.98
C GLY A 122 -4.62 -3.31 17.75
N VAL A 123 -4.49 -4.45 17.07
CA VAL A 123 -3.20 -5.08 16.77
C VAL A 123 -2.44 -4.26 15.73
N ASP A 124 -1.18 -3.94 16.05
CA ASP A 124 -0.27 -3.28 15.11
C ASP A 124 0.35 -4.30 14.16
N VAL A 125 0.17 -4.05 12.86
CA VAL A 125 0.86 -4.76 11.78
C VAL A 125 1.99 -3.87 11.31
N LYS A 126 3.21 -4.40 11.22
CA LYS A 126 4.41 -3.65 10.83
C LYS A 126 5.10 -4.33 9.66
N TRP A 127 5.73 -3.54 8.81
CA TRP A 127 6.49 -4.02 7.67
C TRP A 127 7.67 -3.09 7.39
N ALA A 128 8.53 -3.49 6.46
CA ALA A 128 9.52 -2.62 5.86
C ALA A 128 9.51 -2.81 4.34
N VAL A 129 9.59 -1.72 3.59
CA VAL A 129 9.63 -1.74 2.12
C VAL A 129 10.84 -0.99 1.60
N THR A 130 11.41 -1.45 0.50
CA THR A 130 12.40 -0.71 -0.27
C THR A 130 11.75 -0.19 -1.54
N PHE A 131 11.98 1.08 -1.87
CA PHE A 131 11.54 1.68 -3.13
C PHE A 131 12.72 1.88 -4.07
N PRO A 132 12.53 1.79 -5.39
CA PRO A 132 13.53 2.23 -6.36
C PRO A 132 13.99 3.67 -6.08
N ARG A 133 15.24 3.97 -6.39
CA ARG A 133 15.78 5.34 -6.33
C ARG A 133 15.14 6.18 -7.43
N GLY A 134 14.90 7.45 -7.13
CA GLY A 134 14.28 8.41 -8.02
C GLY A 134 13.11 9.12 -7.36
N GLU A 135 12.55 10.08 -8.07
CA GLU A 135 11.33 10.77 -7.64
C GLU A 135 10.12 9.83 -7.76
N HIS A 136 9.10 10.09 -6.94
CA HIS A 136 7.85 9.34 -6.93
C HIS A 136 8.00 7.82 -6.76
N GLY A 137 8.91 7.40 -5.89
CA GLY A 137 9.18 5.97 -5.68
C GLY A 137 9.84 5.30 -6.89
N GLY A 138 10.53 6.07 -7.73
CA GLY A 138 11.14 5.59 -8.98
C GLY A 138 10.20 5.61 -10.19
N GLN A 139 9.02 6.23 -10.09
CA GLN A 139 8.10 6.35 -11.22
C GLN A 139 8.49 7.46 -12.22
N ALA A 140 9.39 8.36 -11.84
CA ALA A 140 9.85 9.47 -12.69
C ALA A 140 11.33 9.35 -13.11
N SER A 141 11.94 8.17 -12.95
CA SER A 141 13.31 7.86 -13.40
C SER A 141 13.41 7.37 -14.82
#